data_AF-A0A524DBH2-F1
#
_entry.id   AF-A0A524DBH2-F1
#
_cell.length_a   1.000
_cell.length_b   1.000
_cell.length_c   1.000
_cell.angle_alpha   90.00
_cell.angle_beta   90.00
_cell.angle_gamma   90.00
#
_symmetry.space_group_name_H-M   'P 1'
#
loop_
_entity.id
_entity.type
_entity.pdbx_description
1 polymer ?
#
loop_
_entity_poly.entity_id
_entity_poly.type
_entity_poly.pdbx_seq_one_letter_code
_entity_poly.pdbx_strand_id
1 'polypeptide(L)'
;MNDNQTSKVDCYDIILNYFENSKDSPSQQEIWKNKVYLKLIEMLKEGKHDKDYIRNLFILVLNLFGENIPPDLYTNRGQQLEKVNNKKEIKKILREEFS
;
A
#
# COMPACT_ATOMS: atom_id res chain seq x y z
N MET A 1 36.81 -2.29 23.67
CA MET A 1 36.05 -1.23 22.98
C MET A 1 34.79 -1.88 22.43
N ASN A 2 33.64 -1.26 22.71
CA ASN A 2 32.30 -1.82 22.51
C ASN A 2 31.92 -1.94 21.02
N ASP A 3 31.86 -3.15 20.49
CA ASP A 3 31.12 -3.45 19.27
C ASP A 3 29.75 -4.03 19.63
N ASN A 4 28.88 -3.18 20.19
CA ASN A 4 27.44 -3.42 20.22
C ASN A 4 26.87 -3.15 18.82
N GLN A 5 27.27 -3.94 17.83
CA GLN A 5 26.59 -4.02 16.53
C GLN A 5 25.42 -5.01 16.65
N THR A 6 24.46 -4.70 17.52
CA THR A 6 23.16 -5.35 17.49
C THR A 6 22.45 -4.86 16.24
N SER A 7 22.51 -5.67 15.19
CA SER A 7 21.80 -5.56 13.90
C SER A 7 20.42 -4.92 14.07
N LYS A 8 20.34 -3.59 13.93
CA LYS A 8 19.08 -2.89 13.68
C LYS A 8 18.68 -3.26 12.26
N VAL A 9 17.89 -4.32 12.13
CA VAL A 9 17.29 -4.68 10.84
C VAL A 9 16.48 -3.47 10.37
N ASP A 10 16.79 -2.95 9.17
CA ASP A 10 16.08 -1.82 8.59
C ASP A 10 14.64 -2.26 8.21
N CYS A 11 13.65 -1.44 8.55
CA CYS A 11 12.27 -1.72 8.17
C CYS A 11 12.08 -1.78 6.65
N TYR A 12 12.91 -1.06 5.88
CA TYR A 12 12.94 -1.18 4.42
C TYR A 12 13.28 -2.61 3.99
N ASP A 13 14.36 -3.18 4.54
CA ASP A 13 14.82 -4.53 4.20
C ASP A 13 13.77 -5.58 4.55
N ILE A 14 13.10 -5.44 5.69
CA ILE A 14 12.03 -6.36 6.10
C ILE A 14 10.89 -6.36 5.09
N ILE A 15 10.47 -5.17 4.66
CA ILE A 15 9.34 -5.01 3.73
C ILE A 15 9.70 -5.55 2.35
N LEU A 16 10.88 -5.21 1.83
CA LEU A 16 11.37 -5.66 0.53
C LEU A 16 11.58 -7.18 0.52
N ASN A 17 12.24 -7.72 1.53
CA ASN A 17 12.50 -9.15 1.64
C ASN A 17 11.19 -9.96 1.71
N TYR A 18 10.18 -9.47 2.43
CA TYR A 18 8.88 -10.12 2.45
C TYR A 18 8.20 -10.03 1.07
N PHE A 19 8.19 -8.87 0.43
CA PHE A 19 7.57 -8.70 -0.88
C PHE A 19 8.20 -9.61 -1.96
N GLU A 20 9.54 -9.73 -1.98
CA GLU A 20 10.26 -10.51 -2.99
C GLU A 20 10.16 -12.03 -2.78
N ASN A 21 10.12 -12.48 -1.52
CA ASN A 21 10.29 -13.90 -1.19
C ASN A 21 9.04 -14.58 -0.63
N SER A 22 7.98 -13.82 -0.34
CA SER A 22 6.77 -14.38 0.24
C SER A 22 6.04 -15.30 -0.76
N LYS A 23 5.61 -16.46 -0.25
CA LYS A 23 4.71 -17.40 -0.95
C LYS A 23 3.31 -17.39 -0.33
N ASP A 24 3.03 -16.38 0.48
CA ASP A 24 1.77 -16.24 1.19
C ASP A 24 0.61 -16.04 0.22
N SER A 25 -0.53 -16.61 0.55
CA SER A 25 -1.78 -16.36 -0.17
C SER A 25 -2.22 -14.90 -0.04
N PRO A 26 -3.11 -14.39 -0.92
CA PRO A 26 -3.58 -13.01 -0.85
C PRO A 26 -4.14 -12.59 0.52
N SER A 27 -4.84 -13.49 1.22
CA SER A 27 -5.38 -13.20 2.56
C SER A 27 -4.29 -13.09 3.62
N GLN A 28 -3.23 -13.90 3.52
CA GLN A 28 -2.08 -13.84 4.41
C GLN A 28 -1.24 -12.59 4.17
N GLN A 29 -1.09 -12.18 2.90
CA GLN A 29 -0.46 -10.91 2.55
C GLN A 29 -1.25 -9.73 3.13
N GLU A 30 -2.58 -9.75 3.06
CA GLU A 30 -3.43 -8.72 3.67
C GLU A 30 -3.25 -8.63 5.20
N ILE A 31 -3.19 -9.78 5.87
CA ILE A 31 -2.91 -9.84 7.31
C ILE A 31 -1.53 -9.25 7.62
N TRP A 32 -0.52 -9.57 6.80
CA TRP A 32 0.83 -9.06 6.98
C TRP A 32 0.89 -7.54 6.80
N LYS A 33 0.26 -6.99 5.74
CA LYS A 33 0.16 -5.54 5.52
C LYS A 33 -0.44 -4.81 6.71
N ASN A 34 -1.56 -5.32 7.22
CA ASN A 34 -2.22 -4.75 8.40
C ASN A 34 -1.32 -4.72 9.64
N LYS A 35 -0.54 -5.80 9.86
CA LYS A 35 0.46 -5.83 10.95
C LYS A 35 1.56 -4.80 10.75
N VAL A 36 2.06 -4.63 9.53
CA VAL A 36 3.07 -3.62 9.20
C VAL A 36 2.52 -2.22 9.45
N TYR A 37 1.32 -1.89 8.99
CA TYR A 37 0.70 -0.59 9.23
C TYR A 37 0.52 -0.29 10.72
N LEU A 38 0.01 -1.24 11.50
CA LEU A 38 -0.09 -1.08 12.95
C LEU A 38 1.27 -0.80 13.57
N LYS A 39 2.32 -1.49 13.10
CA LYS A 39 3.67 -1.28 13.61
C LYS A 39 4.23 0.09 13.27
N LEU A 40 4.03 0.57 12.05
CA LEU A 40 4.44 1.91 11.63
C LEU A 40 3.72 3.01 12.43
N ILE A 41 2.43 2.82 12.74
CA ILE A 41 1.66 3.75 13.60
C ILE A 41 2.22 3.75 15.02
N GLU A 42 2.55 2.59 15.59
CA GLU A 42 3.20 2.52 16.91
C GLU A 42 4.52 3.28 16.91
N MET A 43 5.38 3.03 15.92
CA MET A 43 6.68 3.72 15.80
C MET A 43 6.52 5.24 15.72
N LEU A 44 5.48 5.71 15.03
CA LEU A 44 5.15 7.13 14.91
C LEU A 44 4.70 7.72 16.25
N LYS A 45 3.85 7.00 16.99
CA LYS A 45 3.37 7.42 18.32
C LYS A 45 4.48 7.46 19.35
N GLU A 46 5.38 6.49 19.30
CA GLU A 46 6.51 6.40 20.23
C GLU A 46 7.62 7.41 19.92
N GLY A 47 7.58 8.07 18.75
CA GLY A 47 8.60 9.04 18.33
C GLY A 47 9.99 8.43 18.16
N LYS A 48 10.08 7.10 17.96
CA LYS A 48 11.36 6.37 17.87
C LYS A 48 12.11 6.63 16.55
N HIS A 49 11.38 7.08 15.52
CA HIS A 49 11.90 7.34 14.19
C HIS A 49 11.40 8.68 13.67
N ASP A 50 12.12 9.22 12.70
CA ASP A 50 11.72 10.42 11.97
C ASP A 50 10.38 10.21 11.25
N LYS A 51 9.57 11.26 11.20
CA LYS A 51 8.23 11.21 10.59
C LYS A 51 8.31 10.94 9.10
N ASP A 52 9.30 11.51 8.41
CA ASP A 52 9.48 11.30 6.97
C ASP A 52 9.94 9.88 6.68
N TYR A 53 10.81 9.32 7.53
CA TYR A 53 11.18 7.90 7.45
C TYR A 53 9.94 6.98 7.52
N ILE A 54 9.05 7.19 8.49
CA ILE A 54 7.83 6.38 8.63
C ILE A 54 6.87 6.61 7.46
N ARG A 55 6.70 7.87 7.02
CA ARG A 55 5.87 8.21 5.86
C ARG A 55 6.36 7.48 4.60
N ASN A 56 7.66 7.43 4.38
CA ASN A 56 8.24 6.77 3.22
C ASN A 56 8.05 5.24 3.28
N LEU A 57 8.06 4.64 4.47
CA LEU A 57 7.71 3.22 4.64
C LEU A 57 6.23 2.94 4.31
N PHE A 58 5.30 3.84 4.70
CA PHE A 58 3.90 3.71 4.27
C PHE A 58 3.76 3.76 2.76
N ILE A 59 4.41 4.75 2.12
CA ILE A 59 4.40 4.89 0.67
C ILE A 59 4.98 3.64 0.01
N LEU A 60 6.05 3.06 0.55
CA LEU A 60 6.63 1.83 0.04
C LEU A 60 5.63 0.67 0.09
N VAL A 61 4.99 0.41 1.24
CA VAL A 61 4.02 -0.69 1.38
C VAL A 61 2.85 -0.51 0.40
N LEU A 62 2.32 0.71 0.27
CA LEU A 62 1.24 1.02 -0.66
C LEU A 62 1.62 0.77 -2.12
N ASN A 63 2.84 1.12 -2.51
CA ASN A 63 3.32 0.91 -3.88
C ASN A 63 3.62 -0.56 -4.19
N LEU A 64 4.33 -1.26 -3.29
CA LEU A 64 4.74 -2.65 -3.52
C LEU A 64 3.53 -3.57 -3.62
N PHE A 65 2.62 -3.45 -2.66
CA PHE A 65 1.42 -4.28 -2.63
C PHE A 65 0.30 -3.72 -3.46
N GLY A 66 0.62 -2.72 -4.30
CA GLY A 66 -0.22 -2.10 -5.31
C GLY A 66 -1.67 -2.39 -4.99
N GLU A 67 -2.25 -1.59 -4.09
CA GLU A 67 -3.68 -1.37 -4.19
C GLU A 67 -3.89 -0.83 -5.61
N ASN A 68 -4.01 -1.77 -6.56
CA ASN A 68 -4.43 -1.60 -7.94
C ASN A 68 -5.90 -1.23 -7.83
N ILE A 69 -6.15 -0.09 -7.20
CA ILE A 69 -7.27 0.74 -7.49
C ILE A 69 -6.71 1.63 -8.60
N PRO A 70 -6.85 1.26 -9.89
CA PRO A 70 -7.06 2.30 -10.87
C PRO A 70 -8.06 3.26 -10.23
N PRO A 71 -7.77 4.56 -10.12
CA PRO A 71 -8.76 5.54 -9.67
C PRO A 71 -10.06 5.48 -10.50
N ASP A 72 -10.02 4.74 -11.62
CA ASP A 72 -11.07 4.52 -12.60
C ASP A 72 -11.72 3.12 -12.53
N LEU A 73 -11.68 2.39 -11.41
CA LEU A 73 -12.48 1.16 -11.30
C LEU A 73 -13.94 1.44 -10.96
N TYR A 74 -14.23 2.56 -10.30
CA TYR A 74 -15.56 2.85 -9.81
C TYR A 74 -16.00 4.25 -10.20
N THR A 75 -17.24 4.35 -10.68
CA THR A 75 -17.93 5.63 -10.83
C THR A 75 -18.03 6.34 -9.47
N ASN A 76 -18.29 7.65 -9.47
CA ASN A 76 -18.66 8.40 -8.25
C ASN A 76 -19.91 7.84 -7.53
N ARG A 77 -20.58 6.84 -8.13
CA ARG A 77 -21.73 6.08 -7.61
C ARG A 77 -21.38 4.64 -7.22
N GLY A 78 -20.10 4.25 -7.21
CA GLY A 78 -19.64 2.92 -6.81
C GLY A 78 -19.90 1.81 -7.85
N GLN A 79 -20.06 2.13 -9.13
CA GLN A 79 -20.25 1.12 -10.19
C GLN A 79 -18.92 0.74 -10.85
N GLN A 80 -18.66 -0.57 -10.96
CA GLN A 80 -17.42 -1.11 -11.51
C GLN A 80 -17.32 -0.90 -13.03
N LEU A 81 -16.27 -0.22 -13.50
CA LEU A 81 -16.04 0.16 -14.90
C LEU A 81 -15.55 -1.00 -15.80
N GLU A 82 -15.12 -2.13 -15.23
CA GLU A 82 -14.62 -3.31 -15.96
C GLU A 82 -15.64 -3.94 -16.94
N LYS A 83 -16.94 -3.60 -16.82
CA LYS A 83 -17.98 -4.09 -17.74
C LYS A 83 -18.12 -3.28 -19.03
N VAL A 84 -17.40 -2.17 -19.17
CA VAL A 84 -17.59 -1.23 -20.30
C VAL A 84 -16.57 -1.49 -21.40
N ASN A 85 -16.86 -2.43 -22.31
CA ASN A 85 -16.02 -2.76 -23.46
C ASN A 85 -16.03 -1.70 -24.59
N ASN A 86 -16.71 -0.55 -24.40
CA ASN A 86 -16.94 0.42 -25.46
C ASN A 86 -16.55 1.85 -25.05
N LYS A 87 -15.58 2.43 -25.76
CA LYS A 87 -15.08 3.81 -25.59
C LYS A 87 -16.18 4.88 -25.62
N LYS A 88 -17.30 4.63 -26.33
CA LYS A 88 -18.45 5.56 -26.37
C LYS A 88 -19.22 5.60 -25.06
N GLU A 89 -19.32 4.47 -24.37
CA GLU A 89 -20.08 4.32 -23.13
C GLU A 89 -19.30 4.89 -21.94
N ILE A 90 -17.99 4.67 -21.89
CA ILE A 90 -17.09 5.34 -20.93
C ILE A 90 -17.20 6.86 -21.04
N LYS A 91 -17.18 7.42 -22.26
CA LYS A 91 -17.34 8.87 -22.47
C LYS A 91 -18.68 9.42 -21.98
N LYS A 92 -19.74 8.62 -22.03
CA LYS A 92 -21.06 9.02 -21.55
C LYS A 92 -21.08 9.06 -20.02
N ILE A 93 -20.59 8.00 -19.38
CA ILE A 93 -20.49 7.89 -17.93
C ILE A 93 -19.67 9.05 -17.36
N LEU A 94 -18.47 9.30 -17.91
CA LEU A 94 -17.62 10.41 -17.49
C LEU A 94 -18.31 11.78 -17.67
N ARG A 95 -19.08 11.99 -18.74
CA ARG A 95 -19.84 13.24 -18.89
C ARG A 95 -20.92 13.41 -17.82
N GLU A 96 -21.62 12.35 -17.46
CA GLU A 96 -22.68 12.38 -16.45
C GLU A 96 -22.15 12.57 -15.02
N GLU A 97 -20.89 12.22 -14.76
CA GLU A 97 -20.25 12.41 -13.45
C GLU A 97 -19.72 13.81 -13.19
N PHE A 98 -19.35 14.53 -14.26
CA PHE A 98 -18.75 15.86 -14.20
C PHE A 98 -19.69 16.96 -14.74
N SER A 99 -20.99 16.66 -14.90
CA SER A 99 -22.06 17.63 -15.17
C SER A 99 -22.80 17.97 -13.88
#